data_AF-A0A6I7QE88-F1
#
_entry.id   AF-A0A6I7QE88-F1
#
_cell.length_a   1.000
_cell.length_b   1.000
_cell.length_c   1.000
_cell.angle_alpha   90.00
_cell.angle_beta   90.00
_cell.angle_gamma   90.00
#
_symmetry.space_group_name_H-M   'P 1'
#
loop_
_entity.id
_entity.type
_entity.pdbx_description
1 polymer ?
#
loop_
_entity_poly.entity_id
_entity_poly.type
_entity_poly.pdbx_seq_one_letter_code
_entity_poly.pdbx_strand_id
1 'polypeptide(L)'
;NAFNQDIGGWDTGNVRTMNGMFYNASSFNRDIGGWDTANVTNMRDMFYEARAFNHDIGRWNTAKVTNMRGVFLSATAFDQDIGDWNTGNVTSMFQMFKEATSFNKNLSSWCVSKIASKPFEFDLGAISWTLANSRPVWGTCPGN
;
A
#
# COMPACT_ATOMS: atom_id res chain seq x y z
N ASN A 1 -13.42 5.73 14.24
CA ASN A 1 -13.17 4.87 15.42
C ASN A 1 -11.67 4.91 15.70
N ALA A 2 -11.24 5.16 16.94
CA ALA A 2 -9.83 5.40 17.26
C ALA A 2 -9.09 4.13 17.73
N PHE A 3 -9.09 3.06 16.94
CA PHE A 3 -8.32 1.85 17.29
C PHE A 3 -6.81 2.13 17.17
N ASN A 4 -6.04 1.91 18.25
CA ASN A 4 -4.60 2.18 18.30
C ASN A 4 -3.85 1.32 19.36
N GLN A 5 -4.21 0.04 19.46
CA GLN A 5 -3.60 -0.92 20.41
C GLN A 5 -2.40 -1.63 19.80
N ASP A 6 -1.46 -2.07 20.65
CA ASP A 6 -0.32 -2.87 20.21
C ASP A 6 -0.78 -4.26 19.75
N ILE A 7 -0.45 -4.58 18.50
CA ILE A 7 -0.79 -5.81 17.79
C ILE A 7 0.40 -6.33 16.97
N GLY A 8 1.61 -5.81 17.22
CA GLY A 8 2.80 -6.19 16.45
C GLY A 8 3.15 -7.66 16.60
N GLY A 9 2.80 -8.27 17.74
CA GLY A 9 3.04 -9.69 18.05
C GLY A 9 1.97 -10.67 17.57
N TRP A 10 1.01 -10.25 16.75
CA TRP A 10 0.01 -11.19 16.20
C TRP A 10 0.63 -12.17 15.20
N ASP A 11 0.22 -13.44 15.27
CA ASP A 11 0.54 -14.43 14.24
C ASP A 11 -0.39 -14.23 13.03
N THR A 12 0.17 -13.65 11.95
CA THR A 12 -0.54 -13.40 10.70
C THR A 12 -0.22 -14.41 9.59
N GLY A 13 0.58 -15.45 9.87
CA GLY A 13 1.13 -16.34 8.83
C GLY A 13 0.07 -17.09 8.01
N ASN A 14 -1.12 -17.29 8.57
CA ASN A 14 -2.25 -17.94 7.90
C ASN A 14 -3.28 -16.96 7.30
N VAL A 15 -3.09 -15.65 7.48
CA VAL A 15 -4.02 -14.63 6.98
C VAL A 15 -3.97 -14.60 5.45
N ARG A 16 -5.15 -14.69 4.82
CA ARG A 16 -5.30 -14.60 3.36
C ARG A 16 -5.81 -13.24 2.90
N THR A 17 -6.57 -12.55 3.74
CA THR A 17 -7.23 -11.29 3.40
C THR A 17 -7.04 -10.27 4.52
N MET A 18 -6.53 -9.09 4.18
CA MET A 18 -6.39 -7.95 5.09
C MET A 18 -7.28 -6.77 4.65
N ASN A 19 -8.35 -7.06 3.91
CA ASN A 19 -9.27 -6.05 3.40
C ASN A 19 -9.87 -5.20 4.53
N GLY A 20 -9.72 -3.88 4.45
CA GLY A 20 -10.34 -2.93 5.38
C GLY A 20 -9.92 -3.06 6.84
N MET A 21 -8.81 -3.74 7.15
CA MET A 21 -8.42 -4.05 8.53
C MET A 21 -8.28 -2.80 9.43
N PHE A 22 -7.80 -1.69 8.87
CA PHE A 22 -7.66 -0.40 9.53
C PHE A 22 -8.50 0.70 8.86
N TYR A 23 -9.59 0.32 8.19
CA TYR A 23 -10.51 1.28 7.59
C TYR A 23 -11.00 2.29 8.64
N ASN A 24 -10.78 3.57 8.38
CA ASN A 24 -11.16 4.69 9.25
C ASN A 24 -10.61 4.59 10.69
N ALA A 25 -9.49 3.88 10.86
CA ALA A 25 -8.71 3.86 12.09
C ALA A 25 -7.77 5.08 12.11
N SER A 26 -8.35 6.27 12.12
CA SER A 26 -7.62 7.53 11.86
C SER A 26 -6.47 7.83 12.82
N SER A 27 -6.48 7.24 14.02
CA SER A 27 -5.41 7.36 15.02
C SER A 27 -4.45 6.18 15.06
N PHE A 28 -4.64 5.16 14.22
CA PHE A 28 -3.80 3.97 14.20
C PHE A 28 -2.40 4.31 13.68
N ASN A 29 -1.40 4.09 14.51
CA ASN A 29 0.00 4.21 14.13
C ASN A 29 0.83 3.32 15.06
N ARG A 30 0.69 2.00 14.89
CA ARG A 30 1.47 0.98 15.61
C ARG A 30 2.35 0.20 14.67
N ASP A 31 3.43 -0.33 15.24
CA ASP A 31 4.35 -1.18 14.50
C ASP A 31 3.69 -2.52 14.15
N ILE A 32 3.62 -2.77 12.85
CA ILE A 32 3.13 -4.01 12.23
C ILE A 32 4.11 -4.46 11.13
N GLY A 33 5.32 -3.90 11.10
CA GLY A 33 6.34 -4.23 10.10
C GLY A 33 6.80 -5.68 10.19
N GLY A 34 6.63 -6.31 11.36
CA GLY A 34 6.96 -7.71 11.62
C GLY A 34 5.91 -8.74 11.21
N TRP A 35 4.75 -8.34 10.69
CA TRP A 35 3.71 -9.27 10.26
C TRP A 35 4.12 -10.13 9.06
N ASP A 36 3.83 -11.43 9.12
CA ASP A 36 3.94 -12.32 7.97
C ASP A 36 2.76 -12.10 7.02
N THR A 37 3.05 -11.58 5.83
CA THR A 37 2.09 -11.28 4.77
C THR A 37 2.21 -12.22 3.57
N ALA A 38 3.07 -13.25 3.62
CA ALA A 38 3.42 -14.12 2.49
C ALA A 38 2.25 -14.94 1.93
N ASN A 39 1.15 -15.05 2.67
CA ASN A 39 -0.07 -15.75 2.27
C ASN A 39 -1.22 -14.82 1.89
N VAL A 40 -1.06 -13.51 2.05
CA VAL A 40 -2.10 -12.51 1.77
C VAL A 40 -2.25 -12.35 0.27
N THR A 41 -3.50 -12.37 -0.19
CA THR A 41 -3.87 -12.16 -1.60
C THR A 41 -4.67 -10.87 -1.81
N ASN A 42 -5.25 -10.30 -0.76
CA ASN A 42 -6.11 -9.13 -0.85
C ASN A 42 -5.83 -8.13 0.29
N MET A 43 -5.43 -6.92 -0.08
CA MET A 43 -5.13 -5.80 0.84
C MET A 43 -6.06 -4.59 0.58
N ARG A 44 -7.17 -4.78 -0.13
CA ARG A 44 -8.06 -3.69 -0.52
C ARG A 44 -8.45 -2.82 0.68
N ASP A 45 -8.38 -1.51 0.54
CA ASP A 45 -8.82 -0.50 1.51
C ASP A 45 -8.21 -0.68 2.93
N MET A 46 -7.06 -1.38 3.05
CA MET A 46 -6.50 -1.78 4.35
C MET A 46 -6.23 -0.60 5.30
N PHE A 47 -5.70 0.52 4.79
CA PHE A 47 -5.42 1.75 5.54
C PHE A 47 -6.24 2.94 5.04
N TYR A 48 -7.38 2.70 4.38
CA TYR A 48 -8.24 3.79 3.94
C TYR A 48 -8.66 4.64 5.16
N GLU A 49 -8.36 5.95 5.13
CA GLU A 49 -8.64 6.91 6.22
C GLU A 49 -7.88 6.63 7.53
N ALA A 50 -6.83 5.79 7.50
CA ALA A 50 -5.87 5.65 8.60
C ALA A 50 -4.88 6.83 8.61
N ARG A 51 -5.42 8.04 8.83
CA ARG A 51 -4.72 9.33 8.62
C ARG A 51 -3.38 9.47 9.32
N ALA A 52 -3.21 8.85 10.49
CA ALA A 52 -1.99 8.91 11.29
C ALA A 52 -0.97 7.80 10.99
N PHE A 53 -1.31 6.81 10.16
CA PHE A 53 -0.46 5.65 9.93
C PHE A 53 0.78 6.01 9.11
N ASN A 54 1.96 5.75 9.66
CA ASN A 54 3.26 5.97 9.00
C ASN A 54 4.35 5.01 9.53
N HIS A 55 3.99 3.79 9.92
CA HIS A 55 4.97 2.78 10.34
C HIS A 55 5.53 2.00 9.13
N ASP A 56 6.80 1.64 9.23
CA ASP A 56 7.52 0.89 8.18
C ASP A 56 6.87 -0.48 7.94
N ILE A 57 6.50 -0.71 6.69
CA ILE A 57 5.93 -1.95 6.15
C ILE A 57 6.64 -2.38 4.85
N GLY A 58 7.81 -1.80 4.56
CA GLY A 58 8.58 -2.08 3.34
C GLY A 58 9.00 -3.55 3.21
N ARG A 59 9.12 -4.24 4.35
CA ARG A 59 9.52 -5.66 4.44
C ARG A 59 8.39 -6.67 4.20
N TRP A 60 7.16 -6.21 4.00
CA TRP A 60 6.04 -7.11 3.74
C TRP A 60 6.20 -7.88 2.42
N ASN A 61 5.85 -9.16 2.45
CA ASN A 61 5.85 -9.99 1.26
C ASN A 61 4.52 -9.86 0.51
N THR A 62 4.52 -9.04 -0.54
CA THR A 62 3.33 -8.80 -1.38
C THR A 62 3.23 -9.71 -2.60
N ALA A 63 4.11 -10.73 -2.75
CA ALA A 63 4.24 -11.50 -3.99
C ALA A 63 2.96 -12.25 -4.40
N LYS A 64 2.05 -12.55 -3.47
CA LYS A 64 0.76 -13.20 -3.75
C LYS A 64 -0.42 -12.22 -3.82
N VAL A 65 -0.21 -10.94 -3.53
CA VAL A 65 -1.28 -9.93 -3.52
C VAL A 65 -1.74 -9.67 -4.94
N THR A 66 -3.05 -9.74 -5.15
CA THR A 66 -3.70 -9.46 -6.44
C THR A 66 -4.51 -8.16 -6.39
N ASN A 67 -4.94 -7.73 -5.21
CA ASN A 67 -5.77 -6.54 -5.03
C ASN A 67 -5.17 -5.55 -4.02
N MET A 68 -4.77 -4.38 -4.53
CA MET A 68 -4.24 -3.23 -3.79
C MET A 68 -5.10 -1.97 -4.01
N ARG A 69 -6.39 -2.12 -4.31
CA ARG A 69 -7.31 -0.98 -4.40
C ARG A 69 -7.34 -0.22 -3.08
N GLY A 70 -7.17 1.10 -3.13
CA GLY A 70 -7.41 2.00 -2.00
C GLY A 70 -6.58 1.74 -0.73
N VAL A 71 -5.47 1.00 -0.82
CA VAL A 71 -4.67 0.62 0.36
C VAL A 71 -4.33 1.83 1.22
N PHE A 72 -3.90 2.95 0.61
CA PHE A 72 -3.52 4.19 1.29
C PHE A 72 -4.41 5.38 0.90
N LEU A 73 -5.66 5.12 0.47
CA LEU A 73 -6.63 6.18 0.19
C LEU A 73 -6.79 7.07 1.45
N SER A 74 -6.57 8.38 1.30
CA SER A 74 -6.64 9.37 2.39
C SER A 74 -5.79 9.04 3.63
N ALA A 75 -4.76 8.19 3.49
CA ALA A 75 -3.76 7.92 4.54
C ALA A 75 -2.73 9.05 4.54
N THR A 76 -3.16 10.23 5.00
CA THR A 76 -2.48 11.50 4.77
C THR A 76 -1.03 11.57 5.27
N ALA A 77 -0.69 10.83 6.34
CA ALA A 77 0.66 10.82 6.93
C ALA A 77 1.61 9.75 6.36
N PHE A 78 1.12 8.83 5.53
CA PHE A 78 1.91 7.69 5.06
C PHE A 78 2.99 8.13 4.07
N ASP A 79 4.26 7.88 4.40
CA ASP A 79 5.43 8.19 3.56
C ASP A 79 6.58 7.20 3.80
N GLN A 80 6.25 5.90 3.91
CA GLN A 80 7.25 4.84 4.09
C GLN A 80 7.66 4.23 2.75
N ASP A 81 8.91 3.75 2.69
CA ASP A 81 9.45 3.11 1.49
C ASP A 81 8.80 1.73 1.27
N ILE A 82 8.22 1.57 0.10
CA ILE A 82 7.59 0.34 -0.38
C ILE A 82 8.03 0.01 -1.82
N GLY A 83 9.15 0.59 -2.27
CA GLY A 83 9.70 0.39 -3.61
C GLY A 83 10.06 -1.07 -3.91
N ASP A 84 10.35 -1.86 -2.87
CA ASP A 84 10.72 -3.28 -2.95
C ASP A 84 9.52 -4.24 -2.97
N TRP A 85 8.29 -3.73 -2.87
CA TRP A 85 7.10 -4.58 -2.94
C TRP A 85 6.98 -5.29 -4.29
N ASN A 86 6.75 -6.60 -4.24
CA ASN A 86 6.45 -7.39 -5.44
C ASN A 86 5.00 -7.14 -5.87
N THR A 87 4.83 -6.43 -6.98
CA THR A 87 3.54 -6.07 -7.56
C THR A 87 3.17 -6.89 -8.80
N GLY A 88 3.98 -7.88 -9.17
CA GLY A 88 3.84 -8.64 -10.43
C GLY A 88 2.54 -9.45 -10.54
N ASN A 89 1.89 -9.73 -9.41
CA ASN A 89 0.59 -10.41 -9.38
C ASN A 89 -0.62 -9.47 -9.23
N VAL A 90 -0.40 -8.17 -9.01
CA VAL A 90 -1.45 -7.19 -8.75
C VAL A 90 -2.22 -6.90 -10.03
N THR A 91 -3.55 -7.00 -9.96
CA THR A 91 -4.46 -6.70 -11.08
C THR A 91 -5.32 -5.47 -10.81
N SER A 92 -5.27 -4.89 -9.60
CA SER A 92 -6.05 -3.70 -9.25
C SER A 92 -5.32 -2.79 -8.27
N MET A 93 -5.23 -1.50 -8.61
CA MET A 93 -4.64 -0.43 -7.81
C MET A 93 -5.48 0.86 -7.86
N PHE A 94 -6.79 0.76 -8.07
CA PHE A 94 -7.69 1.93 -8.09
C PHE A 94 -7.53 2.73 -6.80
N GLN A 95 -7.41 4.06 -6.92
CA GLN A 95 -7.36 4.97 -5.77
C GLN A 95 -6.28 4.67 -4.71
N MET A 96 -5.23 3.91 -5.06
CA MET A 96 -4.26 3.37 -4.09
C MET A 96 -3.64 4.44 -3.18
N PHE A 97 -3.33 5.61 -3.73
CA PHE A 97 -2.73 6.77 -3.06
C PHE A 97 -3.56 8.05 -3.25
N LYS A 98 -4.84 7.95 -3.62
CA LYS A 98 -5.69 9.15 -3.68
C LYS A 98 -5.67 9.84 -2.32
N GLU A 99 -5.42 11.15 -2.29
CA GLU A 99 -5.32 11.98 -1.07
C GLU A 99 -4.25 11.52 -0.05
N ALA A 100 -3.30 10.66 -0.43
CA ALA A 100 -2.13 10.34 0.38
C ALA A 100 -1.12 11.50 0.32
N THR A 101 -1.46 12.61 0.98
CA THR A 101 -0.83 13.91 0.74
C THR A 101 0.67 13.93 0.99
N SER A 102 1.17 13.18 1.97
CA SER A 102 2.59 13.15 2.34
C SER A 102 3.44 12.18 1.52
N PHE A 103 2.84 11.23 0.81
CA PHE A 103 3.58 10.16 0.14
C PHE A 103 4.50 10.72 -0.97
N ASN A 104 5.79 10.38 -0.91
CA ASN A 104 6.78 10.83 -1.89
C ASN A 104 7.93 9.82 -2.04
N LYS A 105 7.62 8.56 -2.37
CA LYS A 105 8.60 7.49 -2.57
C LYS A 105 8.72 7.05 -4.02
N ASN A 106 9.81 6.36 -4.33
CA ASN A 106 10.10 5.87 -5.67
C ASN A 106 9.55 4.46 -5.86
N LEU A 107 8.59 4.31 -6.77
CA LEU A 107 7.93 3.06 -7.15
C LEU A 107 8.19 2.69 -8.62
N SER A 108 9.21 3.29 -9.26
CA SER A 108 9.53 3.03 -10.67
C SER A 108 10.00 1.61 -10.95
N SER A 109 10.44 0.87 -9.93
CA SER A 109 10.83 -0.55 -9.98
C SER A 109 9.63 -1.51 -10.00
N TRP A 110 8.42 -1.05 -9.72
CA TRP A 110 7.26 -1.92 -9.61
C TRP A 110 6.90 -2.62 -10.93
N CYS A 111 6.76 -3.94 -10.87
CA CYS A 111 6.28 -4.76 -11.99
C CYS A 111 4.75 -4.75 -12.05
N VAL A 112 4.21 -3.86 -12.88
CA VAL A 112 2.75 -3.63 -13.05
C VAL A 112 2.27 -4.03 -14.46
N SER A 113 2.82 -5.11 -15.02
CA SER A 113 2.51 -5.60 -16.37
C SER A 113 1.05 -6.01 -16.58
N LYS A 114 0.35 -6.39 -15.50
CA LYS A 114 -1.08 -6.76 -15.55
C LYS A 114 -2.03 -5.56 -15.53
N ILE A 115 -1.50 -4.34 -15.41
CA ILE A 115 -2.28 -3.09 -15.37
C ILE A 115 -1.80 -2.19 -16.52
N ALA A 116 -2.52 -2.22 -17.64
CA ALA A 116 -2.08 -1.63 -18.91
C ALA A 116 -1.90 -0.10 -18.90
N SER A 117 -2.57 0.61 -18.00
CA SER A 117 -2.52 2.06 -17.89
C SER A 117 -2.72 2.51 -16.44
N LYS A 118 -2.35 3.75 -16.14
CA LYS A 118 -2.57 4.35 -14.82
C LYS A 118 -4.01 4.12 -14.34
N PRO A 119 -4.22 3.44 -13.20
CA PRO A 119 -5.54 3.21 -12.64
C PRO A 119 -6.27 4.52 -12.35
N PHE A 120 -7.60 4.47 -12.42
CA PHE A 120 -8.45 5.60 -12.07
C PHE A 120 -8.10 6.14 -10.68
N GLU A 121 -7.84 7.45 -10.62
CA GLU A 121 -7.47 8.20 -9.41
C GLU A 121 -6.32 7.59 -8.60
N PHE A 122 -5.39 6.85 -9.22
CA PHE A 122 -4.30 6.15 -8.50
C PHE A 122 -3.61 7.01 -7.43
N ASP A 123 -3.33 8.28 -7.73
CA ASP A 123 -2.59 9.24 -6.89
C ASP A 123 -3.25 10.63 -6.89
N LEU A 124 -4.56 10.72 -7.20
CA LEU A 124 -5.25 12.02 -7.25
C LEU A 124 -5.17 12.69 -5.87
N GLY A 125 -4.56 13.88 -5.78
CA GLY A 125 -4.40 14.59 -4.51
C GLY A 125 -3.18 14.15 -3.67
N ALA A 126 -2.32 13.26 -4.16
CA ALA A 126 -1.01 12.97 -3.56
C ALA A 126 -0.01 14.09 -3.89
N ILE A 127 -0.19 15.25 -3.24
CA ILE A 127 0.48 16.50 -3.61
C ILE A 127 2.00 16.52 -3.35
N SER A 128 2.51 15.74 -2.40
CA SER A 128 3.96 15.68 -2.12
C SER A 128 4.74 14.83 -3.13
N TRP A 129 4.07 14.02 -3.96
CA TRP A 129 4.71 13.09 -4.89
C TRP A 129 5.26 13.81 -6.14
N THR A 130 6.31 14.58 -5.92
CA THR A 130 6.91 15.52 -6.89
C THR A 130 8.17 14.96 -7.56
N LEU A 131 8.74 13.87 -7.04
CA LEU A 131 9.91 13.21 -7.64
C LEU A 131 9.61 12.79 -9.09
N ALA A 132 10.42 13.27 -10.03
CA ALA A 132 10.29 12.87 -11.43
C ALA A 132 10.57 11.36 -11.59
N ASN A 133 9.84 10.71 -12.50
CA ASN A 133 10.01 9.28 -12.82
C ASN A 133 9.91 8.33 -11.62
N SER A 134 9.26 8.74 -10.53
CA SER A 134 9.09 7.94 -9.31
C SER A 134 7.80 7.11 -9.29
N ARG A 135 6.93 7.27 -10.28
CA ARG A 135 5.67 6.53 -10.41
C ARG A 135 5.88 5.21 -11.15
N PRO A 136 5.00 4.21 -10.94
CA PRO A 136 5.06 2.95 -11.69
C PRO A 136 4.97 3.16 -13.21
N VAL A 137 5.71 2.36 -13.96
CA VAL A 137 5.63 2.32 -15.43
C VAL A 137 4.57 1.28 -15.82
N TRP A 138 3.33 1.76 -15.98
CA TRP A 138 2.15 0.92 -16.25
C TRP A 138 2.33 0.03 -17.48
N GLY A 139 1.84 -1.21 -17.39
CA GLY A 139 1.92 -2.20 -18.46
C GLY A 139 3.32 -2.82 -18.64
N THR A 140 4.25 -2.57 -17.72
CA THR A 140 5.64 -3.07 -17.84
C THR A 140 6.14 -3.71 -16.54
N CYS A 141 7.28 -4.39 -16.62
CA CYS A 141 8.06 -4.84 -15.46
C CYS A 141 9.51 -4.37 -15.60
N PRO A 142 9.82 -3.16 -15.10
CA PRO A 142 11.18 -2.64 -15.09
C PRO A 142 12.08 -3.53 -14.24
N GLY A 143 13.28 -3.86 -14.72
CA GLY A 143 14.27 -4.64 -13.96
C GLY A 143 14.25 -6.16 -14.18
N ASN A 144 13.67 -6.64 -15.29
CA ASN A 144 13.98 -7.98 -15.83
C ASN A 144 15.21 -7.95 -16.73
#